data_AF-Q1WA98-F1
#
_entry.id   AF-Q1WA98-F1
#
_cell.length_a   1.000
_cell.length_b   1.000
_cell.length_c   1.000
_cell.angle_alpha   90.00
_cell.angle_beta   90.00
_cell.angle_gamma   90.00
#
_symmetry.space_group_name_H-M   'P 1'
#
loop_
_entity.id
_entity.type
_entity.pdbx_description
1 polymer ?
#
loop_
_entity_poly.entity_id
_entity_poly.type
_entity_poly.pdbx_seq_one_letter_code
_entity_poly.pdbx_strand_id
1 'polypeptide(L)'
;CRLGPIMPKKQSWCTGSTASFSKETKPHDYHLTVMTLSKKGKVEEAFKVVKETHSKGLPLGAGSYDILIRALLARGNLKDAMEIKDIASQHIARFKLSEMANNLHIVTLVKQGDIKGAVASLKDMLQSDQVPSHLAVTRLVQGLGNHGDTEGIEEVESLVKNLGPSVNLSYMLFSNNKAMAHIKNGDIDSAVEGLEALYTQNSDGPQKSIAFVFRKVLEANNGDAVDKLSAMAERLCNHFVTYRPATDLFLQ
;
A
#
# COMPACT_ATOMS: atom_id res chain seq x y z
N CYS A 1 5.58 52.16 77.53
CA CYS A 1 5.74 53.07 76.37
C CYS A 1 6.51 52.31 75.30
N ARG A 2 5.83 51.88 74.23
CA ARG A 2 5.91 52.45 72.86
C ARG A 2 7.28 52.18 72.22
N LEU A 3 7.47 51.67 71.02
CA LEU A 3 6.71 51.32 69.81
C LEU A 3 7.80 50.64 68.92
N GLY A 4 7.44 49.75 67.99
CA GLY A 4 8.38 49.30 66.92
C GLY A 4 8.84 50.47 66.03
N PRO A 5 9.68 50.28 64.98
CA PRO A 5 9.20 49.57 63.77
C PRO A 5 10.25 49.03 62.73
N ILE A 6 9.73 48.32 61.69
CA ILE A 6 10.13 48.27 60.26
C ILE A 6 11.37 47.46 59.74
N MET A 7 11.08 46.46 58.87
CA MET A 7 11.97 45.79 57.88
C MET A 7 12.19 46.68 56.61
N PRO A 8 13.21 46.48 55.72
CA PRO A 8 13.08 45.52 54.60
C PRO A 8 14.37 44.88 54.01
N LYS A 9 14.19 43.63 53.53
CA LYS A 9 14.69 42.93 52.33
C LYS A 9 16.00 43.39 51.64
N LYS A 10 16.88 42.40 51.37
CA LYS A 10 17.41 42.13 50.02
C LYS A 10 17.86 40.66 49.86
N GLN A 11 17.42 40.07 48.74
CA GLN A 11 17.79 38.77 48.19
C GLN A 11 19.30 38.69 47.93
N SER A 12 19.94 37.51 48.03
CA SER A 12 20.43 36.83 46.82
C SER A 12 21.19 35.50 47.02
N TRP A 13 20.63 34.44 46.42
CA TRP A 13 21.26 33.34 45.66
C TRP A 13 22.05 32.24 46.40
N CYS A 14 21.36 31.11 46.63
CA CYS A 14 21.96 29.78 46.61
C CYS A 14 22.05 29.31 45.15
N THR A 15 23.25 29.12 44.62
CA THR A 15 23.55 28.25 43.47
C THR A 15 23.98 26.89 44.04
N GLY A 16 23.68 25.73 43.48
CA GLY A 16 22.84 25.29 42.39
C GLY A 16 22.82 23.77 42.52
N SER A 17 21.66 23.17 42.67
CA SER A 17 21.49 21.72 42.51
C SER A 17 20.95 21.51 41.10
N THR A 18 21.77 20.93 40.23
CA THR A 18 21.33 20.41 38.94
C THR A 18 20.46 19.18 39.20
N ALA A 19 19.20 19.42 39.56
CA ALA A 19 18.18 18.39 39.55
C ALA A 19 17.80 18.12 38.09
N SER A 20 18.31 17.01 37.55
CA SER A 20 17.77 16.40 36.34
C SER A 20 16.32 16.02 36.59
N PHE A 21 15.40 16.86 36.14
CA PHE A 21 13.97 16.57 36.16
C PHE A 21 13.64 15.59 35.02
N SER A 22 13.90 14.30 35.24
CA SER A 22 13.23 13.26 34.47
C SER A 22 11.77 13.24 34.92
N LYS A 23 10.93 14.06 34.28
CA LYS A 23 9.48 13.96 34.45
C LYS A 23 9.09 12.54 34.06
N GLU A 24 8.75 11.70 35.05
CA GLU A 24 8.11 10.41 34.81
C GLU A 24 6.82 10.66 34.02
N THR A 25 6.91 10.44 32.72
CA THR A 25 5.80 10.60 31.78
C THR A 25 4.89 9.40 31.99
N LYS A 26 3.60 9.63 32.21
CA LYS A 26 2.68 8.53 32.56
C LYS A 26 2.47 7.62 31.33
N PRO A 27 2.17 6.32 31.51
CA PRO A 27 1.86 5.41 30.39
C PRO A 27 0.81 5.96 29.41
N HIS A 28 -0.20 6.65 29.92
CA HIS A 28 -1.24 7.32 29.11
C HIS A 28 -0.67 8.45 28.22
N ASP A 29 0.36 9.16 28.69
CA ASP A 29 0.99 10.23 27.93
C ASP A 29 1.74 9.69 26.72
N TYR A 30 2.40 8.52 26.84
CA TYR A 30 3.08 7.89 25.70
C TYR A 30 2.12 7.45 24.61
N HIS A 31 0.97 6.85 24.98
CA HIS A 31 -0.05 6.44 24.02
C HIS A 31 -0.53 7.63 23.18
N LEU A 32 -0.95 8.72 23.85
CA LEU A 32 -1.40 9.94 23.20
C LEU A 32 -0.30 10.60 22.35
N THR A 33 0.94 10.56 22.83
CA THR A 33 2.10 11.11 22.12
C THR A 33 2.34 10.36 20.82
N VAL A 34 2.43 9.04 20.84
CA VAL A 34 2.62 8.21 19.63
C VAL A 34 1.49 8.44 18.63
N MET A 35 0.23 8.42 19.10
CA MET A 35 -0.91 8.65 18.21
C MET A 35 -0.89 10.04 17.58
N THR A 36 -0.64 11.09 18.38
CA THR A 36 -0.59 12.48 17.90
C THR A 36 0.55 12.68 16.90
N LEU A 37 1.75 12.18 17.20
CA LEU A 37 2.91 12.29 16.31
C LEU A 37 2.68 11.55 15.00
N SER A 38 2.14 10.33 15.05
CA SER A 38 1.81 9.52 13.87
C SER A 38 0.78 10.23 12.97
N LYS A 39 -0.28 10.79 13.56
CA LYS A 39 -1.29 11.58 12.82
C LYS A 39 -0.71 12.85 12.19
N LYS A 40 0.27 13.47 12.83
CA LYS A 40 1.00 14.63 12.29
C LYS A 40 2.09 14.24 11.28
N GLY A 41 2.29 12.95 11.01
CA GLY A 41 3.34 12.47 10.12
C GLY A 41 4.76 12.59 10.67
N LYS A 42 4.93 12.88 11.96
CA LYS A 42 6.23 12.90 12.65
C LYS A 42 6.62 11.46 13.05
N VAL A 43 6.74 10.60 12.04
CA VAL A 43 6.86 9.14 12.24
C VAL A 43 8.18 8.76 12.91
N GLU A 44 9.25 9.50 12.68
CA GLU A 44 10.56 9.28 13.28
C GLU A 44 10.55 9.60 14.80
N GLU A 45 9.85 10.68 15.17
CA GLU A 45 9.63 11.03 16.59
C GLU A 45 8.75 9.97 17.27
N ALA A 46 7.66 9.56 16.61
CA ALA A 46 6.77 8.52 17.12
C ALA A 46 7.49 7.17 17.31
N PHE A 47 8.34 6.79 16.36
CA PHE A 47 9.16 5.58 16.41
C PHE A 47 10.10 5.59 17.63
N LYS A 48 10.79 6.73 17.88
CA LYS A 48 11.65 6.88 19.06
C LYS A 48 10.89 6.69 20.37
N VAL A 49 9.67 7.24 20.46
CA VAL A 49 8.81 7.05 21.63
C VAL A 49 8.46 5.58 21.83
N VAL A 50 8.13 4.84 20.75
CA VAL A 50 7.87 3.39 20.84
C VAL A 50 9.09 2.61 21.32
N LYS A 51 10.28 2.95 20.83
CA LYS A 51 11.55 2.35 21.28
C LYS A 51 11.81 2.61 22.76
N GLU A 52 11.57 3.83 23.21
CA GLU A 52 11.69 4.21 24.61
C GLU A 52 10.74 3.38 25.49
N THR A 53 9.46 3.31 25.12
CA THR A 53 8.46 2.55 25.88
C THR A 53 8.77 1.05 25.89
N HIS A 54 9.27 0.51 24.78
CA HIS A 54 9.72 -0.87 24.69
C HIS A 54 10.91 -1.14 25.62
N SER A 55 11.92 -0.27 25.64
CA SER A 55 13.09 -0.41 26.52
C SER A 55 12.74 -0.32 28.00
N LYS A 56 11.67 0.41 28.33
CA LYS A 56 11.15 0.56 29.70
C LYS A 56 10.17 -0.56 30.10
N GLY A 57 9.86 -1.50 29.20
CA GLY A 57 8.86 -2.54 29.45
C GLY A 57 7.44 -1.99 29.64
N LEU A 58 7.15 -0.83 29.06
CA LEU A 58 5.83 -0.17 29.14
C LEU A 58 5.07 -0.41 27.83
N PRO A 59 4.22 -1.45 27.74
CA PRO A 59 3.53 -1.75 26.49
C PRO A 59 2.52 -0.65 26.15
N LEU A 60 2.49 -0.28 24.87
CA LEU A 60 1.44 0.59 24.33
C LEU A 60 0.21 -0.22 23.92
N GLY A 61 -0.94 0.45 23.83
CA GLY A 61 -2.14 -0.16 23.27
C GLY A 61 -2.01 -0.44 21.77
N ALA A 62 -2.72 -1.46 21.28
CA ALA A 62 -2.71 -1.87 19.86
C ALA A 62 -2.93 -0.71 18.88
N GLY A 63 -3.80 0.26 19.23
CA GLY A 63 -4.06 1.44 18.41
C GLY A 63 -2.85 2.36 18.20
N SER A 64 -1.90 2.43 19.14
CA SER A 64 -0.66 3.20 18.97
C SER A 64 0.25 2.56 17.93
N TYR A 65 0.41 1.24 17.99
CA TYR A 65 1.22 0.51 17.02
C TYR A 65 0.59 0.58 15.63
N ASP A 66 -0.72 0.31 15.53
CA ASP A 66 -1.44 0.34 14.26
C ASP A 66 -1.31 1.69 13.54
N ILE A 67 -1.52 2.81 14.24
CA ILE A 67 -1.48 4.13 13.60
C ILE A 67 -0.08 4.51 13.13
N LEU A 68 0.96 4.12 13.89
CA LEU A 68 2.34 4.36 13.50
C LEU A 68 2.75 3.47 12.32
N ILE A 69 2.40 2.18 12.35
CA ILE A 69 2.67 1.23 11.26
C ILE A 69 2.04 1.75 9.96
N ARG A 70 0.75 2.16 10.00
CA ARG A 70 0.08 2.75 8.83
C ARG A 70 0.79 3.99 8.32
N ALA A 71 1.21 4.89 9.22
CA ALA A 71 1.91 6.11 8.83
C ALA A 71 3.29 5.82 8.18
N LEU A 72 4.03 4.82 8.69
CA LEU A 72 5.30 4.38 8.13
C LEU A 72 5.12 3.72 6.76
N LEU A 73 4.16 2.80 6.63
CA LEU A 73 3.85 2.15 5.34
C LEU A 73 3.39 3.15 4.29
N ALA A 74 2.53 4.11 4.66
CA ALA A 74 2.11 5.17 3.74
C ALA A 74 3.27 6.01 3.18
N ARG A 75 4.38 6.10 3.92
CA ARG A 75 5.63 6.78 3.51
C ARG A 75 6.62 5.87 2.78
N GLY A 76 6.35 4.56 2.71
CA GLY A 76 7.25 3.57 2.13
C GLY A 76 8.34 3.07 3.08
N ASN A 77 8.27 3.42 4.37
CA ASN A 77 9.24 2.99 5.39
C ASN A 77 8.92 1.56 5.87
N LEU A 78 9.06 0.58 4.97
CA LEU A 78 8.68 -0.82 5.24
C LEU A 78 9.44 -1.41 6.43
N LYS A 79 10.76 -1.23 6.46
CA LYS A 79 11.62 -1.79 7.51
C LYS A 79 11.19 -1.34 8.90
N ASP A 80 11.03 -0.03 9.08
CA ASP A 80 10.60 0.55 10.35
C ASP A 80 9.19 0.08 10.73
N ALA A 81 8.26 -0.01 9.76
CA ALA A 81 6.92 -0.52 10.01
C ALA A 81 6.92 -1.96 10.53
N MET A 82 7.77 -2.82 9.94
CA MET A 82 7.92 -4.21 10.36
C MET A 82 8.60 -4.33 11.72
N GLU A 83 9.57 -3.46 12.03
CA GLU A 83 10.17 -3.41 13.36
C GLU A 83 9.15 -3.02 14.45
N ILE A 84 8.25 -2.07 14.16
CA ILE A 84 7.16 -1.71 15.08
C ILE A 84 6.17 -2.87 15.24
N LYS A 85 5.87 -3.62 14.16
CA LYS A 85 5.04 -4.84 14.22
C LYS A 85 5.69 -5.92 15.10
N ASP A 86 7.00 -6.11 15.00
CA ASP A 86 7.74 -7.09 15.79
C ASP A 86 7.74 -6.71 17.28
N ILE A 87 7.96 -5.42 17.59
CA ILE A 87 7.84 -4.89 18.95
C ILE A 87 6.43 -5.13 19.48
N ALA A 88 5.39 -4.81 18.71
CA ALA A 88 4.00 -5.02 19.12
C ALA A 88 3.69 -6.50 19.42
N SER A 89 4.23 -7.42 18.61
CA SER A 89 4.03 -8.86 18.75
C SER A 89 4.67 -9.46 20.00
N GLN A 90 5.69 -8.80 20.58
CA GLN A 90 6.29 -9.20 21.86
C GLN A 90 5.41 -8.84 23.07
N HIS A 91 4.56 -7.82 22.94
CA HIS A 91 3.73 -7.32 24.04
C HIS A 91 2.26 -7.71 23.94
N ILE A 92 1.77 -7.93 22.71
CA ILE A 92 0.37 -8.21 22.42
C ILE A 92 0.29 -9.60 21.79
N ALA A 93 -0.23 -10.56 22.56
CA ALA A 93 -0.42 -11.92 22.09
C ALA A 93 -1.30 -11.93 20.83
N ARG A 94 -0.83 -12.62 19.78
CA ARG A 94 -1.51 -12.71 18.48
C ARG A 94 -1.77 -11.35 17.83
N PHE A 95 -0.87 -10.38 18.03
CA PHE A 95 -0.93 -9.11 17.30
C PHE A 95 -1.02 -9.35 15.80
N LYS A 96 -2.01 -8.74 15.15
CA LYS A 96 -2.20 -8.75 13.71
C LYS A 96 -2.28 -7.31 13.22
N LEU A 97 -1.78 -7.09 12.00
CA LEU A 97 -2.01 -5.83 11.31
C LEU A 97 -3.51 -5.64 11.07
N SER A 98 -3.97 -4.40 11.19
CA SER A 98 -5.33 -4.05 10.76
C SER A 98 -5.47 -4.24 9.25
N GLU A 99 -6.71 -4.37 8.77
CA GLU A 99 -7.02 -4.49 7.35
C GLU A 99 -6.40 -3.32 6.54
N MET A 100 -6.47 -2.10 7.08
CA MET A 100 -5.87 -0.91 6.47
C MET A 100 -4.33 -1.00 6.44
N ALA A 101 -3.70 -1.49 7.51
CA ALA A 101 -2.24 -1.68 7.53
C ALA A 101 -1.79 -2.76 6.54
N ASN A 102 -2.51 -3.89 6.43
CA ASN A 102 -2.21 -4.93 5.44
C ASN A 102 -2.37 -4.43 3.99
N ASN A 103 -3.42 -3.64 3.72
CA ASN A 103 -3.58 -2.99 2.42
C ASN A 103 -2.40 -2.07 2.06
N LEU A 104 -1.95 -1.24 3.00
CA LEU A 104 -0.76 -0.39 2.80
C LEU A 104 0.52 -1.22 2.67
N HIS A 105 0.63 -2.34 3.38
CA HIS A 105 1.76 -3.25 3.32
C HIS A 105 1.92 -3.83 1.92
N ILE A 106 0.84 -4.38 1.33
CA ILE A 106 0.80 -4.87 -0.05
C ILE A 106 1.23 -3.77 -1.04
N VAL A 107 0.63 -2.58 -0.94
CA VAL A 107 0.98 -1.45 -1.83
C VAL A 107 2.44 -1.04 -1.69
N THR A 108 2.99 -1.09 -0.48
CA THR A 108 4.39 -0.72 -0.21
C THR A 108 5.37 -1.74 -0.77
N LEU A 109 5.10 -3.04 -0.58
CA LEU A 109 5.91 -4.12 -1.12
C LEU A 109 5.98 -4.06 -2.66
N VAL A 110 4.84 -3.85 -3.33
CA VAL A 110 4.79 -3.67 -4.79
C VAL A 110 5.65 -2.50 -5.23
N LYS A 111 5.59 -1.35 -4.54
CA LYS A 111 6.41 -0.17 -4.86
C LYS A 111 7.90 -0.43 -4.70
N GLN A 112 8.29 -1.31 -3.79
CA GLN A 112 9.69 -1.70 -3.58
C GLN A 112 10.14 -2.84 -4.50
N GLY A 113 9.26 -3.36 -5.36
CA GLY A 113 9.55 -4.47 -6.27
C GLY A 113 9.47 -5.84 -5.62
N ASP A 114 9.08 -5.95 -4.33
CA ASP A 114 8.88 -7.25 -3.67
C ASP A 114 7.48 -7.80 -3.98
N ILE A 115 7.33 -8.27 -5.22
CA ILE A 115 6.06 -8.83 -5.71
C ILE A 115 5.70 -10.13 -4.98
N LYS A 116 6.69 -10.97 -4.68
CA LYS A 116 6.48 -12.24 -3.97
C LYS A 116 5.96 -12.00 -2.55
N GLY A 117 6.58 -11.07 -1.82
CA GLY A 117 6.12 -10.65 -0.49
C GLY A 117 4.72 -10.04 -0.53
N ALA A 118 4.38 -9.31 -1.60
CA ALA A 118 3.05 -8.72 -1.76
C ALA A 118 1.95 -9.78 -1.99
N VAL A 119 2.23 -10.81 -2.80
CA VAL A 119 1.31 -11.96 -2.98
C VAL A 119 1.15 -12.73 -1.67
N ALA A 120 2.25 -13.00 -0.95
CA ALA A 120 2.18 -13.66 0.36
C ALA A 120 1.33 -12.85 1.35
N SER A 121 1.51 -11.52 1.39
CA SER A 121 0.72 -10.64 2.25
C SER A 121 -0.77 -10.64 1.92
N LEU A 122 -1.15 -10.75 0.63
CA LEU A 122 -2.54 -10.92 0.22
C LEU A 122 -3.12 -12.25 0.76
N LYS A 123 -2.38 -13.36 0.62
CA LYS A 123 -2.80 -14.67 1.12
C LYS A 123 -2.99 -14.65 2.64
N ASP A 124 -2.04 -14.09 3.39
CA ASP A 124 -2.11 -13.99 4.85
C ASP A 124 -3.31 -13.16 5.33
N MET A 125 -3.63 -12.10 4.59
CA MET A 125 -4.79 -11.24 4.84
C MET A 125 -6.10 -12.02 4.64
N LEU A 126 -6.22 -12.76 3.53
CA LEU A 126 -7.38 -13.61 3.25
C LEU A 126 -7.54 -14.76 4.25
N GLN A 127 -6.44 -15.42 4.64
CA GLN A 127 -6.45 -16.46 5.69
C GLN A 127 -6.83 -15.93 7.07
N SER A 128 -6.75 -14.62 7.27
CA SER A 128 -7.20 -13.94 8.50
C SER A 128 -8.59 -13.34 8.38
N ASP A 129 -9.39 -13.78 7.39
CA ASP A 129 -10.75 -13.31 7.10
C ASP A 129 -10.83 -11.78 6.88
N GLN A 130 -9.73 -11.16 6.44
CA GLN A 130 -9.69 -9.73 6.10
C GLN A 130 -9.93 -9.52 4.61
N VAL A 131 -10.59 -8.42 4.25
CA VAL A 131 -10.94 -8.14 2.85
C VAL A 131 -9.93 -7.17 2.25
N PRO A 132 -9.18 -7.56 1.20
CA PRO A 132 -8.27 -6.66 0.52
C PRO A 132 -9.04 -5.53 -0.15
N SER A 133 -8.49 -4.32 -0.07
CA SER A 133 -9.02 -3.15 -0.75
C SER A 133 -8.82 -3.27 -2.26
N HIS A 134 -9.73 -2.68 -3.04
CA HIS A 134 -9.60 -2.56 -4.49
C HIS A 134 -8.24 -1.99 -4.90
N LEU A 135 -7.73 -0.99 -4.17
CA LEU A 135 -6.43 -0.37 -4.45
C LEU A 135 -5.27 -1.36 -4.27
N ALA A 136 -5.25 -2.14 -3.19
CA ALA A 136 -4.18 -3.09 -2.92
C ALA A 136 -4.10 -4.16 -4.01
N VAL A 137 -5.24 -4.75 -4.38
CA VAL A 137 -5.30 -5.76 -5.45
C VAL A 137 -4.91 -5.16 -6.80
N THR A 138 -5.43 -3.97 -7.14
CA THR A 138 -5.07 -3.27 -8.39
C THR A 138 -3.56 -3.04 -8.49
N ARG A 139 -2.92 -2.58 -7.41
CA ARG A 139 -1.47 -2.35 -7.41
C ARG A 139 -0.70 -3.66 -7.53
N LEU A 140 -1.11 -4.72 -6.84
CA LEU A 140 -0.47 -6.03 -6.95
C LEU A 140 -0.54 -6.58 -8.38
N VAL A 141 -1.72 -6.57 -8.99
CA VAL A 141 -1.92 -7.05 -10.37
C VAL A 141 -1.12 -6.23 -11.38
N GLN A 142 -1.07 -4.90 -11.23
CA GLN A 142 -0.21 -4.03 -12.04
C GLN A 142 1.29 -4.32 -11.82
N GLY A 143 1.68 -4.60 -10.58
CA GLY A 143 3.04 -4.99 -10.23
C GLY A 143 3.47 -6.27 -10.92
N LEU A 144 2.63 -7.31 -10.85
CA LEU A 144 2.81 -8.59 -11.54
C LEU A 144 2.90 -8.41 -13.06
N GLY A 145 1.99 -7.63 -13.65
CA GLY A 145 2.01 -7.28 -15.08
C GLY A 145 3.32 -6.64 -15.53
N ASN A 146 3.85 -5.71 -14.74
CA ASN A 146 5.12 -5.05 -15.05
C ASN A 146 6.35 -5.97 -14.90
N HIS A 147 6.23 -7.07 -14.15
CA HIS A 147 7.30 -8.06 -13.95
C HIS A 147 7.17 -9.26 -14.88
N GLY A 148 6.18 -9.30 -15.78
CA GLY A 148 5.99 -10.43 -16.68
C GLY A 148 5.36 -11.66 -16.02
N ASP A 149 4.80 -11.53 -14.82
CA ASP A 149 4.32 -12.66 -14.02
C ASP A 149 2.84 -12.96 -14.30
N THR A 150 2.56 -13.70 -15.38
CA THR A 150 1.21 -14.11 -15.78
C THR A 150 0.58 -15.07 -14.77
N GLU A 151 1.34 -16.05 -14.28
CA GLU A 151 0.90 -17.05 -13.31
C GLU A 151 0.45 -16.40 -12.00
N GLY A 152 1.21 -15.42 -11.49
CA GLY A 152 0.83 -14.68 -10.30
C GLY A 152 -0.43 -13.84 -10.49
N ILE A 153 -0.69 -13.31 -11.70
CA ILE A 153 -1.97 -12.62 -11.99
C ILE A 153 -3.14 -13.60 -11.90
N GLU A 154 -2.99 -14.81 -12.45
CA GLU A 154 -4.02 -15.86 -12.38
C GLU A 154 -4.27 -16.33 -10.95
N GLU A 155 -3.21 -16.48 -10.17
CA GLU A 155 -3.33 -16.82 -8.76
C GLU A 155 -4.12 -15.73 -8.00
N VAL A 156 -3.74 -14.45 -8.17
CA VAL A 156 -4.43 -13.33 -7.52
C VAL A 156 -5.89 -13.25 -7.98
N GLU A 157 -6.17 -13.45 -9.26
CA GLU A 157 -7.52 -13.49 -9.82
C GLU A 157 -8.37 -14.59 -9.15
N SER A 158 -7.82 -15.79 -9.02
CA SER A 158 -8.48 -16.92 -8.35
C SER A 158 -8.74 -16.65 -6.87
N LEU A 159 -7.77 -16.06 -6.16
CA LEU A 159 -7.89 -15.73 -4.74
C LEU A 159 -9.02 -14.72 -4.47
N VAL A 160 -9.21 -13.75 -5.36
CA VAL A 160 -10.19 -12.66 -5.14
C VAL A 160 -11.56 -12.90 -5.79
N LYS A 161 -11.69 -13.91 -6.66
CA LYS A 161 -12.94 -14.24 -7.38
C LYS A 161 -14.14 -14.45 -6.46
N ASN A 162 -13.91 -15.02 -5.28
CA ASN A 162 -14.98 -15.39 -4.34
C ASN A 162 -15.26 -14.34 -3.25
N LEU A 163 -14.60 -13.17 -3.29
CA LEU A 163 -14.78 -12.11 -2.27
C LEU A 163 -16.10 -11.33 -2.44
N GLY A 164 -16.91 -11.69 -3.43
CA GLY A 164 -18.20 -11.06 -3.71
C GLY A 164 -18.06 -9.62 -4.22
N PRO A 165 -19.16 -8.85 -4.25
CA PRO A 165 -19.15 -7.46 -4.75
C PRO A 165 -18.33 -6.47 -3.90
N SER A 166 -17.75 -6.92 -2.77
CA SER A 166 -17.03 -6.07 -1.82
C SER A 166 -15.77 -5.42 -2.40
N VAL A 167 -15.05 -6.13 -3.30
CA VAL A 167 -13.84 -5.61 -3.93
C VAL A 167 -14.10 -5.03 -5.32
N ASN A 168 -15.25 -5.38 -5.95
CA ASN A 168 -15.70 -4.91 -7.27
C ASN A 168 -14.57 -4.70 -8.30
N LEU A 169 -13.81 -5.77 -8.57
CA LEU A 169 -12.70 -5.73 -9.52
C LEU A 169 -13.21 -6.00 -10.93
N SER A 170 -12.82 -5.13 -11.87
CA SER A 170 -13.12 -5.35 -13.28
C SER A 170 -12.29 -6.50 -13.83
N TYR A 171 -12.92 -7.40 -14.60
CA TYR A 171 -12.22 -8.41 -15.40
C TYR A 171 -11.14 -7.80 -16.32
N MET A 172 -11.33 -6.55 -16.75
CA MET A 172 -10.32 -5.84 -17.55
C MET A 172 -9.03 -5.56 -16.78
N LEU A 173 -9.06 -5.49 -15.44
CA LEU A 173 -7.84 -5.35 -14.63
C LEU A 173 -6.91 -6.54 -14.87
N PHE A 174 -7.44 -7.77 -14.80
CA PHE A 174 -6.65 -8.98 -14.98
C PHE A 174 -6.24 -9.16 -16.44
N SER A 175 -7.19 -9.06 -17.37
CA SER A 175 -6.92 -9.26 -18.81
C SER A 175 -5.87 -8.29 -19.36
N ASN A 176 -6.00 -7.00 -19.05
CA ASN A 176 -5.04 -6.01 -19.52
C ASN A 176 -3.64 -6.22 -18.90
N ASN A 177 -3.55 -6.64 -17.63
CA ASN A 177 -2.26 -6.87 -17.01
C ASN A 177 -1.62 -8.20 -17.42
N LYS A 178 -2.39 -9.23 -17.80
CA LYS A 178 -1.86 -10.44 -18.45
C LYS A 178 -1.25 -10.09 -19.81
N ALA A 179 -1.95 -9.29 -20.62
CA ALA A 179 -1.40 -8.80 -21.88
C ALA A 179 -0.10 -7.99 -21.66
N MET A 180 -0.06 -7.12 -20.65
CA MET A 180 1.18 -6.42 -20.26
C MET A 180 2.30 -7.37 -19.85
N ALA A 181 2.00 -8.44 -19.10
CA ALA A 181 2.98 -9.43 -18.70
C ALA A 181 3.57 -10.18 -19.91
N HIS A 182 2.73 -10.64 -20.84
CA HIS A 182 3.15 -11.26 -22.09
C HIS A 182 4.05 -10.31 -22.91
N ILE A 183 3.67 -9.04 -23.06
CA ILE A 183 4.50 -8.02 -23.74
C ILE A 183 5.85 -7.85 -23.03
N LYS A 184 5.88 -7.86 -21.69
CA LYS A 184 7.13 -7.77 -20.92
C LYS A 184 8.04 -8.98 -21.11
N ASN A 185 7.47 -10.16 -21.36
CA ASN A 185 8.20 -11.37 -21.68
C ASN A 185 8.63 -11.45 -23.16
N GLY A 186 8.26 -10.46 -23.99
CA GLY A 186 8.51 -10.46 -25.43
C GLY A 186 7.50 -11.28 -26.25
N ASP A 187 6.52 -11.87 -25.59
CA ASP A 187 5.48 -12.71 -26.18
C ASP A 187 4.27 -11.85 -26.59
N ILE A 188 4.48 -10.97 -27.58
CA ILE A 188 3.45 -10.03 -28.02
C ILE A 188 2.27 -10.76 -28.68
N ASP A 189 2.50 -11.93 -29.26
CA ASP A 189 1.46 -12.68 -29.97
C ASP A 189 0.39 -13.21 -29.01
N SER A 190 0.77 -13.81 -27.87
CA SER A 190 -0.21 -14.19 -26.85
C SER A 190 -0.90 -12.98 -26.22
N ALA A 191 -0.22 -11.83 -26.11
CA ALA A 191 -0.85 -10.59 -25.67
C ALA A 191 -1.97 -10.15 -26.64
N VAL A 192 -1.70 -10.18 -27.95
CA VAL A 192 -2.68 -9.84 -29.00
C VAL A 192 -3.84 -10.82 -28.98
N GLU A 193 -3.57 -12.13 -28.97
CA GLU A 193 -4.61 -13.16 -28.96
C GLU A 193 -5.55 -13.01 -27.75
N GLY A 194 -4.98 -12.81 -26.56
CA GLY A 194 -5.74 -12.59 -25.33
C GLY A 194 -6.63 -11.35 -25.39
N LEU A 195 -6.15 -10.24 -25.99
CA LEU A 195 -6.94 -9.02 -26.16
C LEU A 195 -8.00 -9.13 -27.26
N GLU A 196 -7.71 -9.83 -28.36
CA GLU A 196 -8.69 -10.09 -29.43
C GLU A 196 -9.85 -10.98 -28.94
N ALA A 197 -9.55 -11.97 -28.10
CA ALA A 197 -10.55 -12.83 -27.49
C ALA A 197 -11.60 -12.02 -26.70
N LEU A 198 -11.22 -10.88 -26.11
CA LEU A 198 -12.14 -10.00 -25.40
C LEU A 198 -13.27 -9.49 -26.30
N TYR A 199 -12.96 -9.15 -27.56
CA TYR A 199 -13.91 -8.52 -28.49
C TYR A 199 -14.63 -9.53 -29.38
N THR A 200 -14.02 -10.69 -29.61
CA THR A 200 -14.58 -11.74 -30.48
C THR A 200 -15.50 -12.72 -29.74
N GLN A 201 -15.31 -12.90 -28.44
CA GLN A 201 -16.20 -13.73 -27.63
C GLN A 201 -17.45 -12.94 -27.21
N ASN A 202 -18.59 -13.28 -27.82
CA ASN A 202 -19.91 -12.71 -27.56
C ASN A 202 -20.28 -12.75 -26.07
N SER A 203 -20.02 -11.64 -25.41
CA SER A 203 -20.46 -11.38 -24.05
C SER A 203 -20.80 -9.89 -24.00
N ASP A 204 -22.10 -9.60 -23.89
CA ASP A 204 -22.63 -8.30 -23.43
C ASP A 204 -22.09 -8.08 -22.01
N GLY A 205 -20.85 -7.62 -21.94
CA GLY A 205 -20.10 -7.40 -20.73
C GLY A 205 -19.78 -5.91 -20.55
N PRO A 206 -19.33 -5.50 -19.34
CA PRO A 206 -18.91 -4.13 -19.06
C PRO A 206 -17.86 -3.64 -20.07
N GLN A 207 -17.72 -2.31 -20.22
CA GLN A 207 -16.82 -1.67 -21.19
C GLN A 207 -15.44 -2.36 -21.24
N LYS A 208 -15.17 -3.02 -22.37
CA LYS A 208 -13.91 -3.70 -22.67
C LYS A 208 -12.94 -2.64 -23.20
N SER A 209 -12.19 -2.00 -22.30
CA SER A 209 -11.20 -1.00 -22.66
C SER A 209 -9.76 -1.49 -22.47
N ILE A 210 -8.98 -1.44 -23.54
CA ILE A 210 -7.56 -1.80 -23.61
C ILE A 210 -6.64 -0.57 -23.64
N ALA A 211 -7.19 0.65 -23.47
CA ALA A 211 -6.44 1.91 -23.46
C ALA A 211 -5.27 1.90 -22.46
N PHE A 212 -5.42 1.20 -21.33
CA PHE A 212 -4.32 1.03 -20.37
C PHE A 212 -3.09 0.35 -21.00
N VAL A 213 -3.30 -0.72 -21.78
CA VAL A 213 -2.23 -1.48 -22.43
C VAL A 213 -1.53 -0.60 -23.46
N PHE A 214 -2.30 0.02 -24.36
CA PHE A 214 -1.75 0.93 -25.38
C PHE A 214 -0.91 2.04 -24.77
N ARG A 215 -1.44 2.74 -23.76
CA ARG A 215 -0.70 3.80 -23.06
C ARG A 215 0.61 3.29 -22.50
N LYS A 216 0.61 2.12 -21.85
CA LYS A 216 1.81 1.54 -21.25
C LYS A 216 2.86 1.11 -22.28
N VAL A 217 2.41 0.60 -23.42
CA VAL A 217 3.29 0.21 -24.55
C VAL A 217 3.93 1.44 -25.18
N LEU A 218 3.15 2.52 -25.37
CA LEU A 218 3.63 3.81 -25.86
C LEU A 218 4.63 4.46 -24.89
N GLU A 219 4.31 4.50 -23.59
CA GLU A 219 5.24 4.97 -22.54
C GLU A 219 6.56 4.18 -22.52
N ALA A 220 6.53 2.90 -22.88
CA ALA A 220 7.70 2.03 -22.93
C ALA A 220 8.49 2.09 -24.24
N ASN A 221 8.01 2.84 -25.26
CA ASN A 221 8.60 2.90 -26.61
C ASN A 221 8.83 1.51 -27.24
N ASN A 222 7.93 0.54 -26.99
CA ASN A 222 8.03 -0.79 -27.58
C ASN A 222 7.37 -0.80 -28.97
N GLY A 223 8.14 -0.46 -30.00
CA GLY A 223 7.67 -0.35 -31.40
C GLY A 223 6.96 -1.61 -31.89
N ASP A 224 7.56 -2.79 -31.68
CA ASP A 224 6.99 -4.07 -32.11
C ASP A 224 5.61 -4.32 -31.50
N ALA A 225 5.43 -3.96 -30.22
CA ALA A 225 4.14 -4.09 -29.55
C ALA A 225 3.12 -3.04 -30.04
N VAL A 226 3.56 -1.80 -30.32
CA VAL A 226 2.70 -0.77 -30.93
C VAL A 226 2.19 -1.25 -32.29
N ASP A 227 3.07 -1.77 -33.14
CA ASP A 227 2.73 -2.19 -34.50
C ASP A 227 1.74 -3.36 -34.48
N LYS A 228 2.01 -4.40 -33.68
CA LYS A 228 1.12 -5.57 -33.56
C LYS A 228 -0.24 -5.20 -32.94
N LEU A 229 -0.27 -4.37 -31.91
CA LEU A 229 -1.54 -3.94 -31.29
C LEU A 229 -2.33 -2.98 -32.20
N SER A 230 -1.66 -2.18 -33.02
CA SER A 230 -2.32 -1.33 -34.02
C SER A 230 -2.93 -2.17 -35.12
N ALA A 231 -2.19 -3.15 -35.65
CA ALA A 231 -2.71 -4.12 -36.62
C ALA A 231 -3.90 -4.90 -36.06
N MET A 232 -3.85 -5.31 -34.79
CA MET A 232 -5.00 -5.89 -34.09
C MET A 232 -6.22 -4.95 -34.10
N ALA A 233 -6.05 -3.68 -33.70
CA ALA A 233 -7.14 -2.72 -33.65
C ALA A 233 -7.77 -2.49 -35.04
N GLU A 234 -6.95 -2.39 -36.09
CA GLU A 234 -7.41 -2.27 -37.47
C GLU A 234 -8.21 -3.51 -37.92
N ARG A 235 -7.72 -4.72 -37.63
CA ARG A 235 -8.46 -5.97 -37.92
C ARG A 235 -9.81 -6.01 -37.20
N LEU A 236 -9.87 -5.61 -35.93
CA LEU A 236 -11.11 -5.57 -35.15
C LEU A 236 -12.12 -4.56 -35.71
N CYS A 237 -11.65 -3.40 -36.20
CA CYS A 237 -12.50 -2.43 -36.86
C CYS A 237 -13.06 -2.97 -38.18
N ASN A 238 -12.18 -3.54 -39.02
CA ASN A 238 -12.53 -3.91 -40.39
C ASN A 238 -13.34 -5.21 -40.48
N HIS A 239 -13.04 -6.22 -39.64
CA HIS A 239 -13.68 -7.53 -39.73
C HIS A 239 -14.82 -7.73 -38.73
N PHE A 240 -14.77 -7.06 -37.58
CA PHE A 240 -15.74 -7.24 -36.50
C PHE A 240 -16.56 -5.98 -36.21
N VAL A 241 -16.40 -4.91 -37.02
CA VAL A 241 -17.11 -3.62 -36.88
C VAL A 241 -16.98 -3.07 -35.44
N THR A 242 -15.86 -3.37 -34.79
CA THR A 242 -15.60 -3.04 -33.38
C THR A 242 -14.58 -1.91 -33.31
N TYR A 243 -15.07 -0.69 -33.12
CA TYR A 243 -14.24 0.52 -33.15
C TYR A 243 -13.60 0.89 -31.81
N ARG A 244 -13.98 0.22 -30.71
CA ARG A 244 -13.49 0.55 -29.37
C ARG A 244 -11.96 0.44 -29.23
N PRO A 245 -11.30 -0.63 -29.72
CA PRO A 245 -9.84 -0.73 -29.74
C PRO A 245 -9.16 0.46 -30.42
N ALA A 246 -9.69 0.93 -31.56
CA ALA A 246 -9.16 2.10 -32.25
C ALA A 246 -9.36 3.37 -31.42
N THR A 247 -10.54 3.59 -30.83
CA THR A 247 -10.74 4.76 -29.96
C THR A 247 -9.80 4.75 -28.74
N ASP A 248 -9.53 3.57 -28.16
CA ASP A 248 -8.62 3.41 -27.03
C ASP A 248 -7.15 3.66 -27.40
N LEU A 249 -6.79 3.50 -28.68
CA LEU A 249 -5.48 3.83 -29.23
C LEU A 249 -5.34 5.34 -29.53
N PHE A 250 -6.36 5.96 -30.14
CA PHE A 250 -6.26 7.32 -30.70
C PHE A 250 -6.74 8.45 -29.77
N LEU A 251 -7.51 8.17 -28.71
CA LEU A 251 -8.09 9.19 -27.82
C LEU A 251 -7.44 9.22 -26.42
N GLN A 252 -6.14 8.96 -26.33
CA GLN A 252 -5.41 8.98 -25.05
C GLN A 252 -5.06 10.37 -24.55
#